data_AF-A0A166MF30-F1
#
_entry.id   AF-A0A166MF30-F1
#
_cell.length_a   1.000
_cell.length_b   1.000
_cell.length_c   1.000
_cell.angle_alpha   90.00
_cell.angle_beta   90.00
_cell.angle_gamma   90.00
#
_symmetry.space_group_name_H-M   'P 1'
#
loop_
_entity.id
_entity.type
_entity.pdbx_description
1 polymer ?
#
loop_
_entity_poly.entity_id
_entity_poly.type
_entity_poly.pdbx_seq_one_letter_code
_entity_poly.pdbx_strand_id
1 'polypeptide(L)' 'NTVIPTSTADNQNTVLIQVYEGERALTKDNTLLGKFELTGIPPVPRGVPQIEVTLEIDVNGVMKVGAADKGT' A
#
# COMPACT_ATOMS: atom_id res chain seq x y z
N ASN A 1 -1.83 10.12 7.08
CA ASN A 1 -2.28 8.72 7.06
C ASN A 1 -3.18 8.51 5.88
N THR A 2 -2.76 7.67 4.92
CA THR A 2 -3.57 7.34 3.75
C THR A 2 -4.13 5.94 3.97
N VAL A 3 -5.44 5.82 4.11
CA VAL A 3 -6.10 4.52 4.16
C VAL A 3 -6.25 4.04 2.73
N ILE A 4 -5.48 3.03 2.34
CA ILE A 4 -5.60 2.42 1.02
C ILE A 4 -6.63 1.29 1.13
N PRO A 5 -7.81 1.40 0.50
CA PRO A 5 -8.72 0.27 0.42
C PRO A 5 -8.05 -0.85 -0.40
N THR A 6 -7.77 -1.98 0.23
CA THR A 6 -7.27 -3.19 -0.44
C THR A 6 -8.35 -3.77 -1.35
N SER A 7 -8.00 -4.17 -2.57
CA SER A 7 -8.99 -4.42 -3.63
C SER A 7 -9.26 -5.90 -3.97
N THR A 8 -10.56 -6.17 -4.12
CA THR A 8 -11.24 -6.97 -5.17
C THR A 8 -11.09 -8.49 -5.31
N ALA A 9 -10.16 -9.20 -4.69
CA ALA A 9 -10.06 -10.67 -4.83
C ALA A 9 -10.04 -11.42 -3.49
N ASP A 10 -10.88 -12.46 -3.37
CA ASP A 10 -10.87 -13.36 -2.22
C ASP A 10 -9.54 -14.15 -2.17
N ASN A 11 -8.98 -14.37 -0.98
CA ASN A 11 -7.72 -15.09 -0.73
C ASN A 11 -6.45 -14.44 -1.32
N GLN A 12 -6.34 -13.11 -1.35
CA GLN A 12 -5.05 -12.47 -1.63
C GLN A 12 -4.10 -12.63 -0.44
N ASN A 13 -3.19 -13.61 -0.53
CA ASN A 13 -2.08 -13.78 0.42
C ASN A 13 -0.99 -12.69 0.29
N THR A 14 -1.04 -11.92 -0.80
CA THR A 14 -0.05 -10.89 -1.14
C THR A 14 -0.75 -9.64 -1.66
N VAL A 15 -0.35 -8.48 -1.14
CA VAL A 15 -0.76 -7.15 -1.62
C VAL A 15 0.45 -6.44 -2.21
N LEU A 16 0.32 -5.97 -3.44
CA LEU A 16 1.34 -5.16 -4.11
C LEU A 16 1.02 -3.67 -3.90
N ILE A 17 1.92 -2.95 -3.24
CA ILE A 17 1.85 -1.51 -3.00
C ILE A 17 2.83 -0.83 -3.95
N GLN A 18 2.33 0.05 -4.80
CA GLN A 18 3.15 0.83 -5.73
C GLN A 18 3.05 2.31 -5.37
N VAL A 19 4.20 2.94 -5.19
CA VAL A 19 4.32 4.35 -4.83
C VAL A 19 4.73 5.12 -6.07
N TYR A 20 3.92 6.13 -6.41
CA TYR A 20 4.17 7.03 -7.53
C TYR A 20 4.33 8.46 -7.03
N GLU A 21 5.24 9.21 -7.62
CA GLU A 21 5.43 10.64 -7.43
C GLU A 21 5.10 11.38 -8.72
N GLY A 22 4.24 12.40 -8.61
CA GLY A 22 3.89 13.28 -9.71
C GLY A 22 2.53 13.92 -9.52
N GLU A 23 2.27 14.96 -10.31
CA GLU A 23 1.04 15.76 -10.25
C GLU A 23 -0.04 15.27 -11.23
N ARG A 24 0.21 14.16 -11.95
CA ARG A 24 -0.75 13.64 -12.93
C ARG A 24 -1.79 12.76 -12.24
N ALA A 25 -3.02 12.79 -12.77
CA ALA A 25 -4.14 12.01 -12.23
C ALA A 25 -3.99 10.50 -12.46
N LEU A 26 -3.23 10.06 -13.47
CA LEU A 26 -3.04 8.66 -13.80
C LEU A 26 -1.63 8.20 -13.40
N THR A 27 -1.56 7.04 -12.74
CA THR A 27 -0.30 6.45 -12.26
C THR A 27 0.69 6.14 -13.39
N LYS A 28 0.20 5.82 -14.60
CA LYS A 28 1.03 5.58 -15.79
C LYS A 28 1.85 6.81 -16.24
N ASP A 29 1.38 8.00 -15.88
CA ASP A 29 1.99 9.28 -16.28
C ASP A 29 2.83 9.89 -15.15
N ASN A 30 2.95 9.20 -14.01
CA ASN A 30 3.75 9.57 -12.85
C ASN A 30 5.01 8.71 -12.74
N THR A 31 6.00 9.17 -11.98
CA THR A 31 7.25 8.44 -11.74
C THR A 31 7.03 7.38 -10.67
N LEU A 32 7.32 6.12 -10.99
CA LEU A 32 7.32 5.05 -9.99
C LEU A 32 8.53 5.23 -9.06
N LEU A 33 8.28 5.54 -7.79
CA LEU A 33 9.32 5.60 -6.76
C LEU A 33 9.71 4.23 -6.23
N GLY A 34 8.75 3.32 -6.16
CA GLY A 34 9.01 2.00 -5.62
C GLY A 34 7.80 1.10 -5.65
N LYS A 35 8.06 -0.20 -5.47
CA LYS A 35 7.06 -1.24 -5.33
C LYS A 35 7.42 -2.13 -4.15
N PHE A 36 6.42 -2.49 -3.36
CA PHE A 36 6.56 -3.27 -2.15
C PHE A 36 5.49 -4.35 -2.15
N GLU A 37 5.88 -5.56 -1.80
CA GLU A 37 4.96 -6.68 -1.66
C GLU A 37 4.78 -6.96 -0.18
N LEU A 38 3.55 -6.77 0.30
CA LEU A 38 3.16 -7.23 1.62
C LEU A 38 2.68 -8.67 1.47
N THR A 39 3.48 -9.62 1.94
CA THR A 39 3.17 -11.05 1.94
C THR A 39 2.79 -11.49 3.36
N GLY A 40 2.12 -12.64 3.47
CA GLY A 40 1.76 -13.20 4.78
C GLY A 40 0.43 -12.68 5.34
N ILE A 41 -0.39 -12.06 4.48
CA ILE A 41 -1.74 -11.64 4.87
C ILE A 41 -2.61 -12.89 4.97
N PRO A 42 -3.25 -13.15 6.12
CA PRO A 42 -4.14 -14.29 6.26
C PRO A 42 -5.31 -14.16 5.27
N PRO A 43 -5.76 -15.26 4.65
CA PRO A 43 -6.91 -15.23 3.76
C PRO A 43 -8.15 -14.84 4.57
N VAL A 44 -8.61 -13.61 4.39
CA VAL A 44 -9.79 -13.08 5.07
C VAL A 44 -10.86 -12.68 4.04
N PRO A 45 -12.15 -12.79 4.39
CA PRO A 45 -13.24 -12.37 3.52
C PRO A 45 -13.10 -10.90 3.09
N ARG A 46 -13.48 -10.60 1.85
CA ARG A 46 -13.55 -9.22 1.33
C ARG A 46 -14.27 -8.29 2.31
N GLY A 47 -13.63 -7.17 2.64
CA GLY A 47 -14.21 -6.12 3.48
C GLY A 47 -13.83 -6.16 4.96
N VAL A 48 -13.10 -7.19 5.41
CA VAL A 48 -12.57 -7.30 6.79
C VAL A 48 -11.13 -6.77 6.96
N PRO A 49 -10.14 -7.05 6.08
CA PRO A 49 -8.76 -6.63 6.32
C PRO A 49 -8.63 -5.11 6.18
N GLN A 50 -8.16 -4.47 7.24
CA GLN A 50 -7.79 -3.06 7.20
C GLN A 50 -6.27 -2.97 7.18
N ILE A 51 -5.68 -2.79 6.00
CA ILE A 51 -4.24 -2.56 5.90
C ILE A 51 -3.97 -1.06 6.03
N GLU A 52 -3.29 -0.67 7.10
CA GLU A 52 -2.78 0.68 7.26
C GLU A 52 -1.43 0.78 6.57
N VAL A 53 -1.34 1.67 5.58
CA VAL A 53 -0.08 1.99 4.91
C VAL A 53 0.37 3.36 5.39
N THR A 54 1.54 3.38 6.04
CA THR A 54 2.18 4.59 6.54
C THR A 54 3.30 4.98 5.59
N LEU A 55 3.26 6.21 5.12
CA LEU A 55 4.26 6.79 4.23
C LEU A 55 4.89 7.96 4.99
N GLU A 56 6.14 7.79 5.39
CA GLU A 56 6.92 8.81 6.11
C GLU A 56 8.07 9.27 5.24
N ILE A 57 8.19 10.58 5.03
CA ILE A 57 9.35 11.17 4.37
C ILE A 57 10.14 11.89 5.45
N ASP A 58 11.40 11.50 5.62
CA ASP A 58 12.28 12.16 6.58
C ASP A 58 12.84 13.48 6.02
N VAL A 59 13.52 14.24 6.89
CA VAL A 59 14.13 15.54 6.53
C VAL A 59 15.21 15.45 5.45
N ASN A 60 15.73 14.25 5.16
CA ASN A 60 16.71 13.99 4.11
C ASN A 60 16.06 13.60 2.78
N GLY A 61 14.71 13.52 2.73
CA GLY A 61 13.98 13.05 1.56
C GLY A 61 13.95 11.53 1.42
N VAL A 62 14.34 10.76 2.46
CA VAL A 62 14.22 9.31 2.44
C VAL A 62 12.79 8.92 2.81
N MET A 63 12.14 8.22 1.88
CA MET A 63 10.79 7.72 2.07
C MET A 63 10.81 6.33 2.72
N LYS A 64 10.16 6.23 3.89
CA LYS A 64 9.87 4.99 4.58
C LYS A 64 8.43 4.61 4.32
N VAL A 65 8.25 3.36 3.88
CA VAL A 65 6.95 2.76 3.67
C VAL A 65 6.76 1.68 4.71
N GLY A 66 5.78 1.86 5.57
CA GLY A 66 5.31 0.83 6.51
C GLY A 66 3.94 0.35 6.07
N ALA A 67 3.68 -0.94 6.22
CA ALA A 67 2.34 -1.48 6.11
C ALA A 67 2.07 -2.37 7.32
N ALA A 68 0.97 -2.12 8.01
CA ALA A 68 0.53 -2.87 9.17
C ALA A 68 -0.91 -3.31 8.95
N ASP A 69 -1.20 -4.57 9.25
CA ASP A 69 -2.57 -5.02 9.37
C ASP A 69 -3.15 -4.44 10.67
N LYS A 70 -4.20 -3.63 10.52
CA LYS A 70 -4.93 -3.01 11.63
C LYS A 70 -6.03 -3.92 12.18
N GLY A 71 -6.24 -5.10 11.57
CA GLY A 71 -7.33 -6.02 11.91
C GLY A 71 -6.85 -7.36 12.45
N THR A 72 -7.13 -7.59 13.73
CA THR A 72 -8.13 -8.62 14.07
C THR A 72 -9.32 -7.93 14.73
#